data_AF-A0A941W4I2-F1
#
_entry.id   AF-A0A941W4I2-F1
#
_cell.length_a   1.000
_cell.length_b   1.000
_cell.length_c   1.000
_cell.angle_alpha   90.00
_cell.angle_beta   90.00
_cell.angle_gamma   90.00
#
_symmetry.space_group_name_H-M   'P 1'
#
loop_
_entity.id
_entity.type
_entity.pdbx_description
1 polymer ?
#
loop_
_entity_poly.entity_id
_entity_poly.type
_entity_poly.pdbx_seq_one_letter_code
_entity_poly.pdbx_strand_id
1 'polypeptide(L)' 'MTKLRVCFISALLVIASVPWFFTEFMSGHVLGFPTWAFYSLCITILYAIVTACFFQRYWSLFADDEG' A
#
# COMPACT_ATOMS: atom_id res chain seq x y z
N MET A 1 1.98 -19.50 11.40
CA MET A 1 2.69 -18.35 10.79
C MET A 1 3.10 -17.41 11.89
N THR A 2 4.37 -17.01 11.98
CA THR A 2 4.82 -16.10 13.03
C THR A 2 4.38 -14.66 12.72
N LYS A 3 3.86 -13.93 13.74
CA LYS A 3 3.43 -12.52 13.66
C LYS A 3 4.47 -11.66 12.92
N LEU A 4 5.76 -11.97 13.09
CA LEU A 4 6.90 -11.30 12.48
C LEU A 4 6.95 -11.45 10.94
N ARG A 5 6.61 -12.62 10.36
CA ARG A 5 6.59 -12.81 8.90
C ARG A 5 5.45 -12.03 8.24
N VAL A 6 4.30 -11.95 8.90
CA VAL A 6 3.15 -11.16 8.45
C VAL A 6 3.48 -9.68 8.44
N CYS A 7 4.11 -9.19 9.51
CA CYS A 7 4.57 -7.82 9.61
C CYS A 7 5.62 -7.49 8.54
N PHE A 8 6.56 -8.41 8.29
CA PHE A 8 7.57 -8.25 7.23
C PHE A 8 6.96 -8.18 5.83
N ILE A 9 5.99 -9.05 5.52
CA ILE A 9 5.29 -9.02 4.23
C ILE A 9 4.48 -7.73 4.08
N SER A 10 3.82 -7.28 5.16
CA SER A 10 3.08 -6.01 5.17
C SER A 10 4.02 -4.83 4.91
N ALA A 11 5.13 -4.75 5.64
CA ALA A 11 6.14 -3.71 5.45
C ALA A 11 6.73 -3.74 4.04
N LEU A 12 6.96 -4.92 3.47
CA LEU A 12 7.50 -5.06 2.12
C LEU A 12 6.47 -4.66 1.04
N LEU A 13 5.17 -4.90 1.27
CA LEU A 13 4.09 -4.38 0.42
C LEU A 13 3.96 -2.86 0.51
N VAL A 14 4.10 -2.28 1.71
CA VAL A 14 4.07 -0.81 1.93
C VAL A 14 5.24 -0.17 1.19
N ILE A 15 6.45 -0.71 1.37
CA ILE A 15 7.65 -0.27 0.66
C ILE A 15 7.43 -0.40 -0.85
N ALA A 16 6.90 -1.52 -1.34
CA ALA A 16 6.63 -1.69 -2.78
C ALA A 16 5.54 -0.74 -3.32
N SER A 17 4.60 -0.29 -2.49
CA SER A 17 3.57 0.68 -2.89
C SER A 17 4.05 2.12 -2.92
N VAL A 18 5.15 2.46 -2.25
CA VAL A 18 5.76 3.78 -2.37
C VAL A 18 6.34 3.91 -3.76
N PRO A 19 5.97 4.93 -4.55
CA PRO A 19 6.57 5.10 -5.86
C PRO A 19 7.95 5.72 -5.66
N TRP A 20 8.97 4.87 -5.55
CA TRP A 20 10.37 5.27 -5.45
C TRP A 20 10.88 6.05 -6.67
N PHE A 21 10.07 6.10 -7.74
CA PHE A 21 10.40 6.62 -9.06
C PHE A 21 9.61 7.90 -9.42
N PHE A 22 9.19 8.72 -8.45
CA PHE A 22 8.78 10.10 -8.74
C PHE A 22 10.01 10.99 -9.00
N THR A 23 10.80 10.64 -10.01
CA THR A 23 11.92 11.45 -10.51
C THR A 23 11.61 11.84 -11.94
N GLU A 24 11.20 13.08 -12.15
CA GLU A 24 11.21 13.88 -13.39
C GLU A 24 10.59 13.32 -14.71
N PHE A 25 10.20 12.04 -14.80
CA PHE A 25 9.77 11.40 -16.06
C PHE A 25 8.30 11.64 -16.45
N MET A 26 7.51 12.34 -15.64
CA MET A 26 6.08 12.56 -15.88
C MET A 26 5.74 14.02 -16.22
N SER A 27 6.43 14.58 -17.21
CA SER A 27 6.09 15.88 -17.83
C SER A 27 4.88 15.79 -18.77
N GLY A 28 3.90 14.95 -18.42
CA GLY A 28 2.66 14.76 -19.16
C GLY A 28 1.45 15.24 -18.36
N HIS A 29 0.37 15.57 -19.06
CA HIS A 29 -0.94 15.78 -18.45
C HIS A 29 -1.88 14.66 -18.89
N VAL A 30 -2.51 14.00 -17.93
CA VAL A 30 -3.57 13.01 -18.13
C VAL A 30 -4.85 13.57 -17.54
N LEU A 31 -5.92 13.65 -18.34
CA LEU A 31 -7.23 14.18 -17.91
C LEU A 31 -7.18 15.60 -17.31
N GLY A 32 -6.21 16.42 -17.72
CA GLY A 32 -6.02 17.78 -17.19
C GLY A 32 -5.22 17.86 -15.89
N PHE A 33 -4.84 16.71 -15.31
CA PHE A 33 -3.95 16.63 -14.16
C PHE A 33 -2.54 16.22 -14.60
N PRO A 34 -1.49 16.69 -13.91
CA PRO A 34 -0.15 16.19 -14.15
C PRO A 34 -0.11 14.68 -13.84
N THR A 35 0.55 13.88 -14.69
CA THR A 35 0.48 12.41 -14.67
C THR A 35 0.84 11.80 -13.31
N TRP A 36 1.73 12.46 -12.57
CA TRP A 36 2.15 12.05 -11.23
C TRP A 36 1.00 12.03 -10.18
N ALA A 37 0.00 12.89 -10.34
CA ALA A 37 -1.08 13.09 -9.38
C ALA A 37 -2.15 12.03 -9.61
N PHE A 38 -2.44 11.73 -10.87
CA PHE A 38 -3.30 10.62 -11.25
C PHE A 38 -2.71 9.28 -10.79
N TYR A 39 -1.41 9.08 -11.02
CA TYR A 39 -0.71 7.89 -10.54
C TYR A 39 -0.75 7.76 -9.01
N SER A 40 -0.50 8.85 -8.29
CA SER A 40 -0.59 8.89 -6.81
C SER A 40 -1.97 8.49 -6.30
N LEU A 41 -3.02 8.97 -6.97
CA LEU A 41 -4.41 8.66 -6.62
C LEU A 41 -4.71 7.16 -6.82
N CYS A 42 -4.35 6.60 -7.98
CA CYS A 42 -4.53 5.17 -8.26
C CYS A 42 -3.77 4.28 -7.25
N ILE A 43 -2.52 4.62 -6.94
CA ILE A 43 -1.72 3.88 -5.96
C ILE A 43 -2.30 3.99 -4.55
N THR A 44 -2.82 5.16 -4.16
CA THR A 44 -3.44 5.34 -2.84
C THR A 44 -4.68 4.46 -2.68
N ILE A 45 -5.52 4.37 -3.71
CA ILE A 45 -6.71 3.48 -3.70
C ILE A 45 -6.26 2.01 -3.58
N LEU A 46 -5.29 1.60 -4.40
CA LEU A 46 -4.72 0.24 -4.34
C LEU A 46 -4.16 -0.08 -2.96
N TYR A 47 -3.41 0.85 -2.37
CA TYR A 47 -2.84 0.72 -1.03
C TYR A 47 -3.93 0.58 0.03
N ALA A 48 -5.00 1.38 -0.02
CA ALA A 48 -6.12 1.29 0.91
C ALA A 48 -6.83 -0.08 0.82
N ILE A 49 -7.07 -0.59 -0.39
CA ILE A 49 -7.68 -1.92 -0.60
C ILE A 49 -6.77 -3.03 -0.04
N VAL A 50 -5.48 -2.98 -0.38
CA VAL A 50 -4.50 -3.95 0.11
C VAL A 50 -4.46 -3.93 1.64
N THR A 51 -4.41 -2.74 2.25
CA THR A 51 -4.38 -2.55 3.69
C THR A 51 -5.65 -3.10 4.35
N ALA A 52 -6.82 -2.81 3.79
CA ALA A 52 -8.10 -3.34 4.29
C ALA A 52 -8.15 -4.88 4.20
N CYS A 53 -7.72 -5.47 3.08
CA CYS A 53 -7.63 -6.92 2.94
C CYS A 53 -6.63 -7.52 3.94
N PHE A 54 -5.51 -6.86 4.18
CA PHE A 54 -4.50 -7.31 5.14
C PHE A 54 -5.04 -7.28 6.56
N PHE A 55 -5.68 -6.17 6.96
CA PHE A 55 -6.36 -6.06 8.24
C PHE A 55 -7.41 -7.14 8.39
N GLN A 56 -8.31 -7.34 7.42
CA GLN A 56 -9.33 -8.37 7.49
C GLN A 56 -8.75 -9.80 7.61
N ARG A 57 -7.66 -10.10 6.88
CA ARG A 57 -7.03 -11.43 6.86
C ARG A 57 -6.28 -11.74 8.16
N TYR A 58 -5.66 -10.73 8.77
CA TYR A 58 -4.81 -10.90 9.94
C TYR A 58 -5.41 -10.38 11.24
N TRP A 59 -6.63 -9.82 11.19
CA TRP A 59 -7.39 -9.37 12.36
C TRP A 59 -7.45 -10.44 13.45
N SER A 60 -7.66 -11.70 13.06
CA SER A 60 -7.72 -12.83 14.00
C SER A 60 -6.40 -13.13 14.72
N LEU A 61 -5.25 -12.74 14.16
CA LEU A 61 -3.95 -12.88 14.84
C LEU A 61 -3.68 -11.75 15.84
N PHE A 62 -4.35 -10.61 15.69
CA PHE A 62 -4.26 -9.46 16.60
C PHE A 62 -5.36 -9.49 17.68
N ALA A 63 -6.49 -10.16 17.40
CA ALA A 63 -7.60 -10.33 18.34
C ALA A 63 -7.35 -11.43 19.40
N ASP A 64 -6.35 -12.30 19.21
CA ASP A 64 -5.93 -13.31 20.19
C ASP A 64 -4.92 -12.70 21.19
N ASP A 65 -5.40 -11.76 22.00
CA ASP A 65 -4.71 -11.17 23.16
C ASP A 65 -5.67 -11.13 24.36
N GLU A 66 -6.32 -12.26 24.64
CA GLU A 66 -7.01 -12.50 25.91
C GLU A 66 -6.60 -13.88 26.42
N GLY A 67 -5.45 -13.91 27.10
CA GLY A 67 -5.07 -14.95 28.05
C GLY A 67 -5.41 -14.54 29.47
#